data_AF-A0A968FRV7-F1
#
_entry.id   AF-A0A968FRV7-F1
#
_cell.length_a   1.000
_cell.length_b   1.000
_cell.length_c   1.000
_cell.angle_alpha   90.00
_cell.angle_beta   90.00
_cell.angle_gamma   90.00
#
_symmetry.space_group_name_H-M   'P 1'
#
loop_
_entity.id
_entity.type
_entity.pdbx_description
1 polymer ?
#
loop_
_entity_poly.entity_id
_entity_poly.type
_entity_poly.pdbx_seq_one_letter_code
_entity_poly.pdbx_strand_id
1 'polypeptide(L)' 'EDTGGGIPQEIFDNIFNPFFTTKTTGTGLGLSICRKIIENHGGTIRLENN' A
#
# COMPACT_ATOMS: atom_id res chain seq x y z
N GLU A 1 9.43 -4.59 -8.40
CA GLU A 1 9.04 -5.51 -9.48
C GLU A 1 8.61 -6.82 -8.86
N ASP A 2 7.43 -7.29 -9.22
CA ASP A 2 6.82 -8.53 -8.77
C ASP A 2 6.09 -9.19 -9.96
N THR A 3 5.92 -10.50 -9.91
CA THR A 3 5.25 -11.30 -10.96
C THR A 3 3.82 -11.70 -10.57
N GLY A 4 3.18 -10.92 -9.69
CA GLY A 4 1.81 -11.16 -9.23
C GLY A 4 0.76 -10.68 -10.22
N GLY A 5 -0.53 -10.85 -9.88
CA GLY A 5 -1.66 -10.39 -10.70
C GLY A 5 -1.90 -8.88 -10.68
N GLY A 6 -0.97 -8.09 -10.13
CA GLY A 6 -1.11 -6.65 -9.93
C GLY A 6 -2.19 -6.28 -8.90
N ILE A 7 -2.45 -4.98 -8.82
CA ILE A 7 -3.43 -4.38 -7.92
C ILE A 7 -4.58 -3.79 -8.77
N PRO A 8 -5.85 -4.02 -8.43
CA PRO A 8 -6.98 -3.37 -9.10
C PRO A 8 -6.97 -1.85 -8.91
N GLN A 9 -7.25 -1.06 -9.97
CA GLN A 9 -7.21 0.42 -9.89
C GLN A 9 -8.15 0.99 -8.82
N GLU A 10 -9.30 0.35 -8.59
CA GLU A 10 -10.29 0.77 -7.59
C GLU A 10 -9.77 0.77 -6.14
N ILE A 11 -8.66 0.07 -5.86
CA ILE A 11 -8.07 0.03 -4.51
C ILE A 11 -6.78 0.85 -4.37
N PHE A 12 -6.31 1.52 -5.43
CA PHE A 12 -5.06 2.31 -5.40
C PHE A 12 -5.10 3.40 -4.32
N ASP A 13 -6.20 4.13 -4.25
CA ASP A 13 -6.37 5.23 -3.30
C ASP A 13 -6.50 4.73 -1.85
N ASN A 14 -6.94 3.48 -1.68
CA ASN A 14 -7.21 2.89 -0.38
C ASN A 14 -6.01 2.12 0.20
N ILE A 15 -5.02 1.77 -0.62
CA ILE A 15 -3.97 0.83 -0.23
C ILE A 15 -3.09 1.31 0.92
N PHE A 16 -2.98 2.63 1.12
CA PHE A 16 -2.23 3.24 2.21
C PHE A 16 -3.10 3.57 3.43
N ASN A 17 -4.41 3.30 3.38
CA ASN A 17 -5.30 3.53 4.51
C ASN A 17 -5.04 2.49 5.62
N PRO A 18 -4.96 2.91 6.89
CA PRO A 18 -4.84 1.98 7.99
C PRO A 18 -5.97 0.94 7.97
N PHE A 19 -5.64 -0.31 8.27
CA PHE A 19 -6.57 -1.45 8.31
C PHE A 19 -7.12 -1.91 6.96
N PHE A 20 -6.70 -1.31 5.84
CA PHE A 20 -7.07 -1.79 4.52
C PHE A 20 -6.31 -3.08 4.17
N THR A 21 -7.02 -4.15 3.82
CA THR A 21 -6.44 -5.43 3.39
C THR A 21 -7.39 -6.17 2.47
N THR A 22 -6.85 -6.82 1.44
CA THR A 22 -7.57 -7.80 0.60
C THR A 22 -7.34 -9.24 1.04
N LYS A 23 -6.47 -9.46 2.03
CA LYS A 23 -6.13 -10.78 2.55
C LYS A 23 -7.05 -11.14 3.72
N THR A 24 -7.46 -12.41 3.77
CA THR A 24 -8.22 -12.99 4.89
C THR A 24 -7.44 -12.99 6.20
N THR A 25 -6.11 -13.01 6.13
CA THR A 25 -5.22 -12.87 7.28
C THR A 25 -4.26 -11.70 7.07
N GLY A 26 -4.22 -10.80 8.06
CA GLY A 26 -3.38 -9.60 8.03
C GLY A 26 -4.11 -8.37 8.59
N THR A 27 -3.38 -7.49 9.26
CA THR A 27 -3.97 -6.32 9.95
C THR A 27 -4.18 -5.11 9.04
N GLY A 28 -3.63 -5.11 7.82
CA GLY A 28 -3.73 -3.97 6.90
C GLY A 28 -2.96 -2.71 7.35
N LEU A 29 -1.98 -2.85 8.24
CA LEU A 29 -1.24 -1.70 8.79
C LEU A 29 0.09 -1.42 8.07
N GLY A 30 0.69 -2.42 7.40
CA GLY A 30 2.04 -2.31 6.86
C GLY A 30 2.26 -1.10 5.95
N LEU A 31 1.44 -0.94 4.91
CA LEU A 31 1.59 0.15 3.94
C LEU A 31 1.30 1.53 4.54
N SER A 32 0.33 1.63 5.46
CA SER A 32 0.06 2.87 6.19
C SER A 32 1.26 3.33 7.03
N ILE A 33 1.97 2.39 7.67
CA ILE A 33 3.17 2.65 8.45
C ILE A 33 4.32 3.08 7.52
N CYS A 34 4.55 2.36 6.42
CA CYS A 34 5.57 2.71 5.43
C CYS A 34 5.37 4.14 4.90
N ARG A 35 4.14 4.50 4.51
CA ARG A 35 3.81 5.86 4.07
C ARG A 35 4.18 6.90 5.13
N LYS A 36 3.74 6.69 6.38
CA LYS A 36 4.03 7.60 7.49
C LYS A 36 5.52 7.79 7.72
N ILE A 37 6.29 6.70 7.67
CA ILE A 37 7.75 6.74 7.84
C ILE A 37 8.37 7.58 6.72
N ILE A 38 8.02 7.31 5.46
CA ILE A 38 8.59 8.02 4.31
C ILE A 38 8.21 9.50 4.33
N GLU A 39 6.96 9.84 4.63
CA GLU A 39 6.48 11.22 4.78
C GLU A 39 7.22 11.97 5.89
N ASN A 40 7.45 11.33 7.04
CA ASN A 40 8.22 11.91 8.14
C ASN A 40 9.68 12.22 7.75
N HIS A 41 10.22 11.55 6.72
CA HIS A 41 11.54 11.83 6.16
C HIS A 41 11.49 12.79 4.95
N GLY A 42 10.33 13.39 4.66
CA GLY A 42 10.14 14.30 3.51
C GLY A 42 10.09 13.60 2.16
N GLY A 43 9.94 12.28 2.13
CA GLY A 43 9.84 11.48 0.91
C GLY A 43 8.40 11.29 0.43
N THR A 44 8.26 10.61 -0.71
CA THR A 44 6.96 10.15 -1.23
C THR A 44 7.05 8.68 -1.64
N ILE A 45 5.95 7.95 -1.51
CA ILE A 45 5.80 6.56 -1.96
C ILE A 45 4.74 6.51 -3.06
N ARG A 46 4.98 5.70 -4.09
CA ARG A 46 4.07 5.49 -5.21
C ARG A 46 3.87 4.00 -5.47
N LEU A 47 2.72 3.68 -6.03
CA LEU A 47 2.37 2.34 -6.49
C LEU A 47 2.25 2.37 -8.01
N GLU A 48 2.86 1.39 -8.66
CA GLU A 48 2.79 1.17 -10.10
C GLU A 48 2.56 -0.32 -10.34
N ASN A 49 1.64 -0.66 -11.25
CA ASN A 49 1.51 -2.03 -11.74
C ASN A 49 2.58 -2.28 -12.80
N ASN A 50 3.12 -3.50 -12.82
CA ASN A 50 4.02 -3.97 -13.89
C ASN A 50 3.22 -4.43 -15.12
#